data_AF-A0A377WFY7-F1
#
_entry.id   AF-A0A377WFY7-F1
#
_cell.length_a   1.000
_cell.length_b   1.000
_cell.length_c   1.000
_cell.angle_alpha   90.00
_cell.angle_beta   90.00
_cell.angle_gamma   90.00
#
_symmetry.space_group_name_H-M   'P 1'
#
loop_
_entity.id
_entity.type
_entity.pdbx_description
1 polymer ?
#
loop_
_entity_poly.entity_id
_entity_poly.type
_entity_poly.pdbx_seq_one_letter_code
_entity_poly.pdbx_strand_id
1 'polypeptide(L)'
;MTKEHFKASTQYNDYKGTVAADRADQDSFSDFLRAKGILKEGEIVKGISFYSAERFFDVEAYVTDDQHGLRRERVAITLEEFFKTFKRFSIKLSRDGELDDQEIEFKE
;
A
#
# COMPACT_ATOMS: atom_id res chain seq x y z
N MET A 1 8.90 -15.48 -15.71
CA MET A 1 8.04 -14.36 -15.26
C MET A 1 7.53 -14.71 -13.87
N THR A 2 7.70 -13.81 -12.91
CA THR A 2 7.10 -13.95 -11.58
C THR A 2 5.63 -13.55 -11.67
N LYS A 3 4.74 -14.33 -11.06
CA LYS A 3 3.31 -14.01 -10.95
C LYS A 3 3.03 -13.60 -9.51
N GLU A 4 2.33 -12.50 -9.33
CA GLU A 4 1.88 -11.99 -8.04
C GLU A 4 0.35 -11.96 -8.06
N HIS A 5 -0.29 -12.45 -7.00
CA HIS A 5 -1.73 -12.25 -6.83
C HIS A 5 -1.91 -10.99 -6.00
N PHE A 6 -2.30 -9.89 -6.64
CA PHE A 6 -2.38 -8.58 -6.01
C PHE A 6 -3.62 -8.45 -5.09
N LYS A 7 -3.62 -9.23 -4.01
CA LYS A 7 -4.65 -9.29 -2.97
C LYS A 7 -3.97 -9.50 -1.62
N ALA A 8 -4.30 -8.67 -0.63
CA ALA A 8 -3.75 -8.80 0.72
C ALA A 8 -4.06 -10.19 1.32
N SER A 9 -3.08 -10.77 2.02
CA SER A 9 -3.27 -12.02 2.74
C SER A 9 -2.27 -12.16 3.90
N THR A 10 -2.65 -12.95 4.90
CA THR A 10 -1.82 -13.41 6.02
C THR A 10 -1.95 -14.93 6.16
N GLN A 11 -1.27 -15.53 7.14
CA GLN A 11 -1.32 -16.97 7.39
C GLN A 11 -2.75 -17.49 7.62
N TYR A 12 -3.60 -16.73 8.30
CA TYR A 12 -4.94 -17.17 8.70
C TYR A 12 -6.09 -16.35 8.09
N ASN A 13 -5.84 -15.09 7.71
CA ASN A 13 -6.85 -14.20 7.12
C ASN A 13 -8.11 -13.99 7.99
N ASP A 14 -7.97 -14.02 9.31
CA ASP A 14 -9.07 -13.85 10.27
C ASP A 14 -9.78 -12.50 10.12
N TYR A 15 -9.05 -11.48 9.67
CA TYR A 15 -9.58 -10.16 9.38
C TYR A 15 -9.35 -9.81 7.91
N LYS A 16 -10.39 -9.28 7.27
CA LYS A 16 -10.38 -8.83 5.87
C LYS A 16 -11.05 -7.46 5.81
N GLY A 17 -10.83 -6.74 4.72
CA GLY A 17 -11.47 -5.44 4.55
C GLY A 17 -10.90 -4.59 3.44
N THR A 18 -11.14 -3.29 3.56
CA THR A 18 -10.87 -2.29 2.52
C THR A 18 -9.84 -1.27 2.98
N VAL A 19 -9.17 -0.68 2.00
CA VAL A 19 -8.19 0.39 2.20
C VAL A 19 -8.45 1.51 1.21
N ALA A 20 -8.33 2.75 1.68
CA ALA A 20 -8.39 3.94 0.86
C ALA A 20 -7.33 4.94 1.32
N ALA A 21 -6.66 5.60 0.37
CA ALA A 21 -5.66 6.60 0.68
C ALA A 21 -5.69 7.75 -0.33
N ASP A 22 -5.59 8.98 0.18
CA ASP A 22 -5.45 10.18 -0.61
C ASP A 22 -3.95 10.45 -0.86
N ARG A 23 -3.58 10.75 -2.11
CA ARG A 23 -2.22 11.18 -2.43
C ARG A 23 -1.91 12.48 -1.67
N ALA A 24 -0.73 12.56 -1.05
CA ALA A 24 -0.25 13.81 -0.48
C ALA A 24 0.09 14.83 -1.58
N ASP A 25 -0.18 16.11 -1.30
CA ASP A 25 0.11 17.20 -2.24
C ASP A 25 1.62 17.50 -2.31
N GLN A 26 2.33 17.28 -1.21
CA GLN A 26 3.79 17.33 -1.04
C GLN A 26 4.23 16.08 -0.28
N ASP A 27 5.48 15.68 -0.43
CA ASP A 27 6.06 14.50 0.23
C ASP A 27 5.24 13.21 -0.02
N SER A 28 4.65 13.08 -1.20
CA SER A 28 3.86 11.90 -1.57
C SER A 28 4.73 10.65 -1.68
N PHE A 29 4.11 9.46 -1.74
CA PHE A 29 4.86 8.21 -1.87
C PHE A 29 5.76 8.22 -3.12
N SER A 30 5.26 8.79 -4.22
CA SER A 30 6.06 8.97 -5.44
C SER A 30 7.23 9.92 -5.23
N ASP A 31 7.05 11.00 -4.45
CA ASP A 31 8.14 11.95 -4.16
C ASP A 31 9.21 11.33 -3.28
N PHE A 32 8.80 10.54 -2.28
CA PHE A 32 9.71 9.73 -1.47
C PHE A 32 10.55 8.80 -2.35
N LEU A 33 9.93 8.07 -3.27
CA LEU A 33 10.67 7.16 -4.17
C LEU A 33 11.61 7.90 -5.13
N ARG A 34 11.23 9.07 -5.64
CA ARG A 34 12.11 9.91 -6.48
C ARG A 34 13.31 10.40 -5.68
N ALA A 35 13.10 10.85 -4.44
CA ALA A 35 14.18 11.30 -3.56
C ALA A 35 15.19 10.18 -3.23
N LYS A 36 14.74 8.91 -3.25
CA LYS A 36 15.60 7.72 -3.10
C LYS A 36 16.21 7.21 -4.42
N GLY A 37 15.89 7.83 -5.56
CA GLY A 37 16.34 7.38 -6.88
C GLY A 37 15.66 6.09 -7.37
N ILE A 38 14.57 5.66 -6.72
CA ILE A 38 13.83 4.44 -7.05
C ILE A 38 12.85 4.68 -8.20
N LEU A 39 12.17 5.84 -8.19
CA LEU A 39 11.24 6.26 -9.23
C LEU A 39 11.92 7.26 -10.17
N LYS A 40 12.09 6.90 -11.44
CA LYS A 40 12.74 7.70 -12.48
C LYS A 40 11.74 8.62 -13.17
N GLU A 41 12.26 9.53 -13.99
CA GLU A 41 11.44 10.38 -14.84
C GLU A 41 10.59 9.55 -15.81
N GLY A 42 9.32 9.94 -15.99
CA GLY A 42 8.35 9.21 -16.81
C GLY A 42 7.74 7.97 -16.17
N GLU A 43 8.30 7.47 -15.06
CA GLU A 43 7.75 6.33 -14.33
C GLU A 43 6.65 6.76 -13.35
N ILE A 44 5.70 5.85 -13.11
CA ILE A 44 4.60 6.03 -12.18
C ILE A 44 4.43 4.82 -11.26
N VAL A 45 4.02 5.08 -10.02
CA VAL A 45 3.62 4.04 -9.07
C VAL A 45 2.21 3.57 -9.44
N LYS A 46 2.07 2.29 -9.75
CA LYS A 46 0.79 1.62 -10.06
C LYS A 46 0.21 0.85 -8.90
N GLY A 47 1.06 0.39 -7.99
CA GLY A 47 0.64 -0.39 -6.83
C GLY A 47 1.62 -0.21 -5.67
N ILE A 48 1.09 -0.37 -4.48
CA ILE A 48 1.83 -0.37 -3.22
C ILE A 48 1.36 -1.60 -2.46
N SER A 49 2.29 -2.44 -2.04
CA SER A 49 2.03 -3.50 -1.06
C SER A 49 2.81 -3.15 0.20
N PHE A 50 2.19 -3.30 1.37
CA PHE A 50 2.93 -3.29 2.62
C PHE A 50 2.51 -4.47 3.48
N TYR A 51 3.46 -5.03 4.19
CA TYR A 51 3.25 -6.19 5.05
C TYR A 51 3.97 -5.97 6.37
N SER A 52 3.23 -6.13 7.48
CA SER A 52 3.74 -5.92 8.83
C SER A 52 3.54 -7.18 9.66
N ALA A 53 4.56 -7.59 10.41
CA ALA A 53 4.41 -8.47 11.56
C ALA A 53 5.47 -8.15 12.62
N GLU A 54 5.61 -9.01 13.63
CA GLU A 54 6.31 -8.71 14.89
C GLU A 54 7.64 -7.97 14.76
N ARG A 55 8.45 -8.27 13.75
CA ARG A 55 9.80 -7.69 13.58
C ARG A 55 10.08 -7.16 12.18
N PHE A 56 9.07 -7.12 11.30
CA PHE A 56 9.27 -6.72 9.92
C PHE A 56 8.15 -5.79 9.46
N PHE A 57 8.55 -4.79 8.70
CA PHE A 57 7.66 -3.92 7.93
C PHE A 57 8.28 -3.85 6.54
N ASP A 58 7.65 -4.51 5.58
CA ASP A 58 8.10 -4.54 4.19
C ASP A 58 7.15 -3.70 3.36
N VAL A 59 7.71 -2.88 2.48
CA VAL A 59 6.96 -2.07 1.53
C VAL A 59 7.51 -2.32 0.15
N GLU A 60 6.63 -2.70 -0.77
CA GLU A 60 6.95 -2.90 -2.17
C GLU A 60 6.20 -1.89 -3.03
N ALA A 61 6.93 -1.24 -3.93
CA ALA A 61 6.37 -0.37 -4.96
C ALA A 61 6.34 -1.11 -6.29
N TYR A 62 5.19 -1.06 -6.96
CA TYR A 62 4.99 -1.59 -8.31
C TYR A 62 5.00 -0.40 -9.27
N VAL A 63 6.09 -0.28 -10.02
CA VAL A 63 6.40 0.88 -10.86
C VAL A 63 6.34 0.46 -12.33
N THR A 64 5.86 1.34 -13.20
CA THR A 64 5.89 1.12 -14.65
C THR A 64 6.18 2.44 -15.36
N ASP A 65 6.64 2.31 -16.59
CA ASP A 65 6.52 3.33 -17.63
C ASP A 65 5.78 2.74 -18.84
N ASP A 66 5.71 3.49 -19.93
CA ASP A 66 5.04 3.09 -21.16
C ASP A 66 5.87 2.08 -22.01
N GLN A 67 7.12 1.80 -21.64
CA GLN A 67 8.09 1.10 -22.51
C GLN A 67 8.57 -0.25 -21.94
N HIS A 68 8.74 -0.36 -20.62
CA HIS A 68 9.45 -1.45 -19.95
C HIS A 68 8.53 -2.33 -19.10
N GLY A 69 7.25 -1.97 -18.98
CA GLY A 69 6.26 -2.72 -18.22
C GLY A 69 6.44 -2.64 -16.70
N LEU A 70 5.69 -3.47 -15.97
CA LEU A 70 5.63 -3.42 -14.52
C LEU A 70 6.88 -4.07 -13.88
N ARG A 71 7.56 -3.32 -13.02
CA ARG A 71 8.64 -3.79 -12.13
C ARG A 71 8.26 -3.62 -10.66
N ARG A 72 8.88 -4.42 -9.80
CA ARG A 72 8.68 -4.41 -8.35
C ARG A 72 9.96 -4.01 -7.65
N GLU A 73 9.87 -3.06 -6.72
CA GLU A 73 10.98 -2.60 -5.90
C GLU A 73 10.64 -2.70 -4.42
N ARG A 74 11.60 -3.17 -3.62
CA ARG A 74 11.52 -3.06 -2.17
C ARG A 74 11.94 -1.66 -1.74
N VAL A 75 11.18 -1.08 -0.84
CA VAL A 75 11.33 0.30 -0.38
C VAL A 75 11.77 0.28 1.07
N ALA A 76 12.98 0.76 1.35
CA ALA A 76 13.43 0.99 2.71
C ALA A 76 12.75 2.25 3.26
N ILE A 77 11.69 2.05 4.03
CA ILE A 77 10.87 3.11 4.65
C ILE A 77 10.34 2.61 5.98
N THR A 78 10.27 3.49 6.98
CA THR A 78 9.65 3.15 8.27
C THR A 78 8.12 3.20 8.19
N LEU A 79 7.44 2.58 9.16
CA LEU A 79 5.97 2.64 9.26
C LEU A 79 5.47 4.09 9.35
N GLU A 80 6.15 4.94 10.12
CA GLU A 80 5.78 6.33 10.29
C GLU A 80 5.96 7.13 8.99
N GLU A 81 7.11 7.00 8.34
CA GLU A 81 7.37 7.66 7.05
C GLU A 81 6.36 7.21 6.00
N PHE A 82 6.03 5.91 5.94
CA PHE A 82 5.05 5.38 5.00
C PHE A 82 3.70 6.08 5.12
N PHE A 83 3.12 6.15 6.33
CA PHE A 83 1.83 6.79 6.52
C PHE A 83 1.86 8.31 6.31
N LYS A 84 3.02 8.96 6.54
CA LYS A 84 3.21 10.39 6.22
C LYS A 84 3.15 10.70 4.72
N THR A 85 3.40 9.70 3.86
CA THR A 85 3.37 9.90 2.39
C THR A 85 1.96 10.04 1.81
N PHE A 86 0.92 9.92 2.64
CA PHE A 86 -0.48 10.07 2.27
C PHE A 86 -1.12 11.24 3.02
N LYS A 87 -2.00 11.98 2.35
CA LYS A 87 -2.77 13.05 3.00
C LYS A 87 -3.76 12.48 4.01
N ARG A 88 -4.36 11.34 3.67
CA ARG A 88 -5.28 10.55 4.49
C ARG A 88 -5.08 9.08 4.15
N PHE A 89 -5.11 8.23 5.18
CA PHE A 89 -5.04 6.79 5.02
C PHE A 89 -6.09 6.15 5.92
N SER A 90 -6.94 5.29 5.36
CA SER A 90 -8.02 4.63 6.08
C SER A 90 -7.99 3.13 5.78
N ILE A 91 -8.07 2.32 6.85
CA ILE A 91 -8.26 0.88 6.78
C ILE A 91 -9.49 0.56 7.62
N LYS A 92 -10.40 -0.23 7.06
CA LYS A 92 -11.45 -0.91 7.84
C LYS A 92 -11.24 -2.40 7.69
N LEU A 93 -11.23 -3.11 8.82
CA LEU A 93 -11.15 -4.56 8.87
C LEU A 93 -12.31 -5.10 9.68
N SER A 94 -12.86 -6.21 9.25
CA SER A 94 -13.89 -6.95 9.96
C SER A 94 -13.53 -8.44 9.96
N ARG A 95 -14.06 -9.20 10.91
CA ARG A 95 -13.82 -10.65 10.97
C ARG A 95 -14.34 -11.26 9.68
N ASP A 96 -13.49 -11.99 8.98
CA ASP A 96 -13.81 -12.59 7.68
C ASP A 96 -14.37 -11.65 6.59
N GLY A 97 -14.35 -10.33 6.79
CA GLY A 97 -15.00 -9.35 5.90
C GLY A 97 -16.49 -9.14 6.18
N GLU A 98 -17.01 -9.59 7.33
CA GLU A 98 -18.44 -9.56 7.69
C GLU A 98 -19.10 -8.17 7.62
N LEU A 99 -18.35 -7.09 7.81
CA LEU A 99 -18.87 -5.71 7.79
C LEU A 99 -18.46 -4.93 6.53
N ASP A 100 -17.82 -5.58 5.56
CA ASP A 100 -17.35 -4.92 4.35
C ASP A 100 -18.54 -4.42 3.52
N ASP A 101 -18.48 -3.17 3.07
CA ASP A 101 -19.53 -2.47 2.32
C ASP A 101 -20.92 -2.44 3.00
N GLN A 102 -20.97 -2.60 4.33
CA GLN A 102 -22.20 -2.50 5.10
C GLN A 102 -22.33 -1.14 5.80
N GLU A 103 -23.57 -0.65 5.85
CA GLU A 103 -23.98 0.38 6.81
C GLU A 103 -24.28 -0.32 8.15
N ILE A 104 -23.61 0.10 9.21
CA ILE A 104 -23.69 -0.53 10.53
C ILE A 104 -24.25 0.44 11.56
N GLU A 105 -25.13 -0.07 12.43
CA GLU A 105 -25.65 0.66 13.59
C GLU A 105 -25.01 0.12 14.87
N PHE A 106 -24.60 1.01 15.78
CA PHE A 106 -24.06 0.65 17.08
C PHE A 106 -24.51 1.66 18.14
N LYS A 107 -24.52 1.23 19.40
CA LYS A 107 -24.81 2.11 20.53
C LYS A 107 -23.55 2.88 20.92
N GLU A 108 -23.67 4.18 21.19
CA GLU A 108 -22.62 4.99 21.81
C GLU A 108 -22.42 4.65 23.30
#